data_AF-D0SJQ7-F1
#
_entry.id   AF-D0SJQ7-F1
#
_cell.length_a   1.000
_cell.length_b   1.000
_cell.length_c   1.000
_cell.angle_alpha   90.00
_cell.angle_beta   90.00
_cell.angle_gamma   90.00
#
_symmetry.space_group_name_H-M   'P 1'
#
loop_
_entity.id
_entity.type
_entity.pdbx_description
1 polymer ?
#
loop_
_entity_poly.entity_id
_entity_poly.type
_entity_poly.pdbx_seq_one_letter_code
_entity_poly.pdbx_strand_id
1 'polypeptide(L)' 'MAESGFYPSTKKGFLVMKRGNEVAKISMVETEQGFEMNDVCQKKFLSFCRAYLNRDKNYIDQLRMRGMAKMNQLSYQMVA' A
#
# COMPACT_ATOMS: atom_id res chain seq x y z
N MET A 1 -2.94 4.25 -24.16
CA MET A 1 -1.99 3.88 -23.08
C MET A 1 -2.82 3.29 -21.95
N ALA A 2 -2.81 1.96 -21.78
CA ALA A 2 -3.64 1.31 -20.76
C ALA A 2 -2.90 1.35 -19.42
N GLU A 3 -3.39 2.13 -18.47
CA GLU A 3 -2.93 2.15 -17.09
C GLU A 3 -3.06 0.74 -16.47
N SER A 4 -1.96 -0.02 -16.45
CA SER A 4 -1.95 -1.44 -16.06
C SER A 4 -1.91 -1.64 -14.54
N GLY A 5 -2.63 -0.82 -13.78
CA GLY A 5 -2.58 -0.76 -12.31
C GLY A 5 -3.84 -1.27 -11.62
N PHE A 6 -3.74 -1.49 -10.31
CA PHE A 6 -4.93 -1.55 -9.46
C PHE A 6 -5.43 -0.13 -9.23
N TYR A 7 -6.72 0.11 -9.41
CA TYR A 7 -7.33 1.40 -9.09
C TYR A 7 -7.78 1.41 -7.63
N PRO A 8 -7.17 2.24 -6.75
CA PRO A 8 -7.57 2.34 -5.37
C PRO A 8 -8.86 3.16 -5.24
N SER A 9 -9.73 2.73 -4.34
CA SER A 9 -10.96 3.43 -3.97
C SER A 9 -11.28 3.14 -2.51
N THR A 10 -11.88 4.10 -1.81
CA THR A 10 -12.27 3.90 -0.41
C THR A 10 -13.75 3.52 -0.35
N LYS A 11 -14.06 2.44 0.37
CA LYS A 11 -15.46 1.99 0.55
C LYS A 11 -15.65 1.37 1.92
N LYS A 12 -16.59 1.91 2.70
CA LYS A 12 -17.01 1.38 4.01
C LYS A 12 -15.84 1.11 4.98
N GLY A 13 -14.86 2.01 5.04
CA GLY A 13 -13.68 1.85 5.90
C GLY A 13 -12.60 0.91 5.37
N PHE A 14 -12.71 0.46 4.11
CA PHE A 14 -11.68 -0.33 3.43
C PHE A 14 -11.08 0.45 2.27
N LEU A 15 -9.77 0.29 2.07
CA LEU A 15 -9.13 0.58 0.80
C LEU A 15 -9.34 -0.62 -0.12
N VAL A 16 -9.98 -0.37 -1.25
CA VAL A 16 -10.36 -1.37 -2.26
C VAL A 16 -9.60 -1.09 -3.54
N MET A 17 -8.82 -2.07 -3.96
CA MET A 17 -7.99 -2.04 -5.16
C MET A 17 -8.57 -3.00 -6.19
N LYS A 18 -8.92 -2.51 -7.39
CA LYS A 18 -9.50 -3.35 -8.47
C LYS A 18 -8.61 -3.45 -9.69
N ARG A 19 -8.50 -4.65 -10.27
CA ARG A 19 -7.88 -4.92 -11.57
C ARG A 19 -8.65 -6.04 -12.28
N GLY A 20 -9.44 -5.70 -13.29
CA GLY A 20 -10.35 -6.66 -13.92
C GLY A 20 -11.30 -7.28 -12.89
N ASN A 21 -11.28 -8.62 -12.78
CA ASN A 21 -12.08 -9.36 -11.80
C ASN A 21 -11.39 -9.52 -10.43
N GLU A 22 -10.11 -9.12 -10.29
CA GLU A 22 -9.42 -9.15 -9.01
C GLU A 22 -9.80 -7.93 -8.16
N VAL A 23 -10.23 -8.19 -6.92
CA VAL A 23 -10.53 -7.16 -5.92
C VAL A 23 -9.72 -7.45 -4.66
N ALA A 24 -8.72 -6.63 -4.39
CA ALA A 24 -7.97 -6.64 -3.13
C ALA A 24 -8.57 -5.60 -2.17
N LYS A 25 -8.68 -5.96 -0.89
CA LYS A 25 -9.22 -5.11 0.17
C LYS A 25 -8.34 -5.16 1.40
N ILE A 26 -8.12 -4.00 2.00
CA ILE A 26 -7.47 -3.84 3.30
C ILE A 26 -8.28 -2.85 4.14
N SER A 27 -8.49 -3.18 5.42
CA SER A 27 -9.12 -2.29 6.38
C SER A 27 -8.29 -1.03 6.55
N MET A 28 -8.95 0.12 6.71
CA MET A 28 -8.30 1.35 7.14
C MET A 28 -8.28 1.50 8.66
N VAL A 29 -8.94 0.59 9.37
CA VAL A 29 -8.96 0.53 10.84
C VAL A 29 -8.05 -0.61 11.28
N GLU A 30 -7.07 -0.27 12.10
CA GLU A 30 -6.16 -1.22 12.73
C GLU A 30 -6.85 -1.89 13.93
N THR A 31 -6.64 -3.19 14.06
CA THR A 31 -7.05 -3.99 15.23
C THR A 31 -5.83 -4.44 16.02
N GLU A 32 -6.01 -5.09 17.17
CA GLU A 32 -4.89 -5.70 17.93
C GLU A 32 -4.07 -6.71 17.09
N GLN A 33 -4.68 -7.24 16.03
CA GLN A 33 -4.06 -8.22 15.12
C GLN A 33 -3.57 -7.55 13.81
N GLY A 34 -3.59 -6.23 13.73
CA GLY A 34 -3.23 -5.43 12.56
C GLY A 34 -4.42 -5.12 11.64
N PHE A 35 -4.12 -4.87 10.36
CA PHE A 35 -5.12 -4.52 9.35
C PHE A 35 -5.74 -5.78 8.72
N GLU A 36 -7.06 -5.91 8.82
CA GLU A 36 -7.78 -7.00 8.17
C GLU A 36 -7.67 -6.89 6.64
N MET A 37 -7.32 -7.99 5.99
CA MET A 37 -7.12 -8.09 4.54
C MET A 37 -7.91 -9.26 3.98
N ASN A 38 -8.46 -9.13 2.77
CA ASN A 38 -9.02 -10.28 2.06
C ASN A 38 -7.92 -11.17 1.45
N ASP A 39 -8.25 -12.42 1.10
CA ASP A 39 -7.29 -13.41 0.59
C ASP A 39 -6.45 -12.92 -0.60
N VAL A 40 -7.07 -12.17 -1.51
CA VAL A 40 -6.39 -11.58 -2.67
C VAL A 40 -5.31 -10.60 -2.23
N CYS A 41 -5.63 -9.72 -1.27
CA CYS A 41 -4.70 -8.75 -0.71
C CYS A 41 -3.61 -9.47 0.10
N GLN A 42 -3.95 -10.45 0.93
CA GLN A 42 -2.99 -11.22 1.71
C GLN A 42 -1.98 -11.97 0.82
N LYS A 43 -2.43 -12.66 -0.23
CA LYS A 43 -1.54 -13.38 -1.15
C LYS A 43 -0.57 -12.44 -1.88
N LYS A 44 -1.06 -11.28 -2.34
CA LYS A 44 -0.19 -10.28 -3.00
C LYS A 44 0.77 -9.64 -2.00
N PHE A 45 0.32 -9.36 -0.78
CA PHE A 45 1.17 -8.85 0.30
C PHE A 45 2.26 -9.85 0.68
N LEU A 46 1.93 -11.13 0.86
CA LEU A 46 2.91 -12.18 1.13
C LEU A 46 3.89 -12.36 -0.03
N SER A 47 3.41 -12.29 -1.28
CA SER A 47 4.29 -12.32 -2.45
C SER A 47 5.21 -11.10 -2.50
N PHE A 48 4.70 -9.92 -2.15
CA PHE A 48 5.50 -8.71 -1.98
C PHE A 48 6.55 -8.95 -0.89
N CYS A 49 6.17 -9.34 0.32
CA CYS A 49 7.10 -9.61 1.41
C CYS A 49 8.17 -10.63 1.03
N ARG A 50 7.80 -11.75 0.39
CA ARG A 50 8.76 -12.75 -0.09
C ARG A 50 9.70 -12.19 -1.15
N ALA A 51 9.18 -11.44 -2.12
CA ALA A 51 10.00 -10.85 -3.18
C ALA A 51 10.87 -9.68 -2.68
N TYR A 52 10.38 -8.91 -1.71
CA TYR A 52 11.00 -7.69 -1.20
C TYR A 52 11.95 -7.94 -0.04
N LEU A 53 11.52 -8.68 0.99
CA LEU A 53 12.33 -8.96 2.18
C LEU A 53 13.46 -9.96 1.88
N ASN A 54 13.27 -10.86 0.90
CA ASN A 54 14.34 -11.79 0.53
C ASN A 54 15.32 -11.23 -0.52
N ARG A 55 15.02 -10.09 -1.19
CA ARG A 55 15.91 -9.58 -2.24
C ARG A 55 16.71 -8.34 -1.88
N ASP A 56 16.19 -7.35 -1.15
CA ASP A 56 17.02 -6.16 -0.90
C ASP A 56 16.51 -5.22 0.21
N LYS A 57 17.20 -5.26 1.36
CA LYS A 57 16.97 -4.35 2.49
C LYS A 57 17.14 -2.88 2.10
N ASN A 58 18.07 -2.59 1.18
CA ASN A 58 18.37 -1.23 0.74
C ASN A 58 17.19 -0.56 0.02
N TYR A 59 16.36 -1.34 -0.67
CA TYR A 59 15.21 -0.80 -1.39
C TYR A 59 14.12 -0.28 -0.44
N ILE A 60 13.89 -0.98 0.69
CA ILE A 60 12.95 -0.54 1.72
C ILE A 60 13.44 0.77 2.36
N ASP A 61 14.74 0.88 2.65
CA ASP A 61 15.31 2.11 3.20
C ASP A 61 15.15 3.29 2.24
N GLN A 62 15.33 3.07 0.94
CA GLN A 62 15.07 4.09 -0.09
C GLN A 62 13.60 4.50 -0.19
N LEU A 63 12.66 3.55 -0.15
CA LEU A 63 11.23 3.86 -0.16
C LEU A 63 10.82 4.63 1.10
N ARG A 64 11.35 4.27 2.26
CA ARG A 64 11.10 4.97 3.52
C ARG A 64 11.62 6.40 3.48
N MET A 65 12.84 6.61 2.97
CA MET A 65 13.40 7.95 2.75
C MET A 65 12.55 8.79 1.78
N ARG A 66 12.08 8.20 0.67
CA ARG A 66 11.21 8.90 -0.29
C ARG A 66 9.85 9.26 0.32
N GLY A 67 9.26 8.37 1.11
CA GLY A 67 8.03 8.62 1.84
C GLY A 67 8.16 9.78 2.83
N MET A 68 9.22 9.79 3.63
CA MET A 68 9.51 10.88 4.56
C MET A 68 9.77 12.22 3.84
N ALA A 69 10.53 12.21 2.74
CA ALA A 69 10.77 13.41 1.94
C ALA A 69 9.46 13.99 1.39
N LYS A 70 8.55 13.14 0.91
CA LYS A 70 7.24 13.56 0.40
C LYS A 70 6.35 14.12 1.51
N MET A 71 6.34 13.49 2.68
CA MET A 71 5.61 13.99 3.85
C MET A 71 6.13 15.36 4.29
N ASN A 72 7.45 15.54 4.38
CA ASN A 72 8.04 16.82 4.74
C ASN A 72 7.67 17.91 3.72
N GLN A 73 7.71 17.61 2.42
CA GLN A 73 7.25 18.54 1.37
C GLN A 73 5.79 18.96 1.55
N LEU A 74 4.90 18.02 1.84
CA LEU A 74 3.48 18.30 2.06
C LEU A 74 3.27 19.11 3.35
N SER A 75 4.01 18.82 4.41
CA SER A 75 3.99 19.59 5.65
C SER A 75 4.45 21.03 5.44
N TYR A 76 5.52 21.26 4.66
CA TYR A 76 5.96 22.62 4.31
C TYR A 76 4.92 23.38 3.47
N GLN A 77 4.16 22.70 2.61
CA GLN A 77 3.08 23.32 1.84
C GLN A 77 1.84 23.66 2.65
N MET A 78 1.61 23.03 3.81
CA MET A 78 0.47 23.34 4.68
C MET A 78 0.73 24.47 5.69
N VAL A 79 1.99 24.90 5.84
CA VAL A 79 2.39 25.99 6.77
C VAL A 79 2.69 27.30 6.02
N ALA A 80 2.65 27.29 4.69
CA ALA A 80 2.85 28.46 3.82
C ALA A 80 1.52 29.12 3.43
#